data_AF-A0A401V2C3-F1
#
_entry.id   AF-A0A401V2C3-F1
#
_cell.length_a   1.000
_cell.length_b   1.000
_cell.length_c   1.000
_cell.angle_alpha   90.00
_cell.angle_beta   90.00
_cell.angle_gamma   90.00
#
_symmetry.space_group_name_H-M   'P 1'
#
loop_
_entity.id
_entity.type
_entity.pdbx_description
1 polymer ?
#
loop_
_entity_poly.entity_id
_entity_poly.type
_entity_poly.pdbx_seq_one_letter_code
_entity_poly.pdbx_strand_id
1 'polypeptide(L)'
;MNAVVALAPHLRRAGGRDTRVTTALSVTAFAVSTALTLSVLGGLLGFAERAAHPADALQRELGTLYVQLAWTALILLVVPLVTLAGAAARMGVARRDARLATLRLLGATPREVVALSLLETCVQGLVGAVIGVLGYVALLPLWALVPFQGGTFSVGELWVGPLVVLAVLVAVPVLAAVSGLVSLRRVVVSPLGVARRTTPPGLKVVRVVVLAVALVGFAIATAAAGRLAAALVAVLLGFLAAGFGAMNLVGPWVLGIMGRVQARRARTPVRLLAARRLADDPRGAWRVVGGLGLAGFVAGALAVVPLFTSGQQVDRQGEILNDDLVTGAMLTLVIAFLLAAVSAGIQQASTVLDRRREYALAHLAGMPVELLDAVRRREVTGPMVRVAGGSSLVAVVMLSPLFKTAAFADWRGIVLLVGCLVGGCLLVLAATETSRPLLRSVLAEPLVRAD
;
A
#
# COMPACT_ATOMS: atom_id res chain seq x y z
N MET A 1 35.46 -9.37 -17.73
CA MET A 1 34.44 -8.36 -17.37
C MET A 1 34.73 -7.12 -18.19
N ASN A 2 33.82 -6.68 -19.08
CA ASN A 2 34.08 -5.56 -19.99
C ASN A 2 34.51 -4.30 -19.23
N ALA A 3 35.51 -3.57 -19.71
CA ALA A 3 35.98 -2.32 -19.11
C ALA A 3 34.85 -1.30 -18.92
N VAL A 4 33.85 -1.33 -19.80
CA VAL A 4 32.62 -0.53 -19.76
C VAL A 4 31.76 -0.86 -18.53
N VAL A 5 31.70 -2.12 -18.10
CA VAL A 5 30.98 -2.54 -16.89
C VAL A 5 31.74 -2.11 -15.62
N ALA A 6 33.07 -2.07 -15.66
CA ALA A 6 33.89 -1.57 -14.56
C ALA A 6 33.72 -0.06 -14.30
N LEU A 7 33.30 0.72 -15.30
CA LEU A 7 32.96 2.14 -15.17
C LEU A 7 31.58 2.38 -14.52
N ALA A 8 30.72 1.37 -14.44
CA ALA A 8 29.37 1.48 -13.90
C ALA A 8 29.29 2.10 -12.47
N PRO A 9 30.09 1.67 -11.46
CA PRO A 9 30.04 2.27 -10.12
C PRO A 9 30.48 3.75 -10.11
N HIS A 10 31.40 4.14 -10.99
CA HIS A 10 31.85 5.53 -11.13
C HIS A 10 30.75 6.42 -11.72
N LEU A 11 30.07 5.95 -12.77
CA LEU A 11 28.90 6.62 -13.34
C LEU A 11 27.75 6.73 -12.32
N ARG A 12 27.60 5.76 -11.40
CA ARG A 12 26.62 5.84 -10.30
C ARG A 12 26.92 6.98 -9.34
N ARG A 13 28.20 7.20 -9.01
CA ARG A 13 28.63 8.31 -8.15
C ARG A 13 28.49 9.67 -8.85
N ALA A 14 28.64 9.70 -10.17
CA ALA A 14 28.46 10.90 -10.99
C ALA A 14 26.99 11.31 -11.19
N GLY A 15 26.02 10.40 -10.97
CA GLY A 15 24.58 10.63 -11.14
C GLY A 15 23.91 11.62 -10.17
N GLY A 16 24.69 12.39 -9.41
CA GLY A 16 24.22 13.52 -8.61
C GLY A 16 23.21 13.19 -7.50
N ARG A 17 22.47 14.21 -7.07
CA ARG A 17 21.50 14.16 -5.97
C ARG A 17 20.30 13.26 -6.28
N ASP A 18 19.81 13.28 -7.52
CA ASP A 18 18.67 12.48 -8.00
C ASP A 18 18.85 10.97 -7.81
N THR A 19 20.05 10.46 -8.13
CA THR A 19 20.36 9.03 -8.01
C THR A 19 20.37 8.59 -6.54
N ARG A 20 20.81 9.48 -5.63
CA ARG A 20 20.81 9.23 -4.18
C ARG A 20 19.40 9.22 -3.61
N VAL A 21 18.57 10.20 -3.98
CA VAL A 21 17.17 10.29 -3.51
C VAL A 21 16.36 9.07 -3.96
N THR A 22 16.47 8.68 -5.23
CA THR A 22 15.75 7.51 -5.77
C THR A 22 16.20 6.20 -5.15
N THR A 23 17.51 6.06 -4.86
CA THR A 23 18.05 4.93 -4.12
C THR A 23 17.54 4.89 -2.69
N ALA A 24 17.58 6.02 -1.98
CA ALA A 24 17.07 6.11 -0.62
C ALA A 24 15.59 5.74 -0.55
N LEU A 25 14.75 6.29 -1.44
CA LEU A 25 13.31 5.97 -1.50
C LEU A 25 13.05 4.47 -1.75
N SER A 26 13.80 3.84 -2.66
CA SER A 26 13.68 2.40 -2.91
C SER A 26 14.08 1.56 -1.69
N VAL A 27 15.21 1.89 -1.05
CA VAL A 27 15.68 1.23 0.17
C VAL A 27 14.68 1.40 1.31
N THR A 28 14.15 2.61 1.53
CA THR A 28 13.12 2.88 2.55
C THR A 28 11.85 2.08 2.30
N ALA A 29 11.38 1.98 1.05
CA ALA A 29 10.21 1.18 0.72
C ALA A 29 10.41 -0.31 1.06
N PHE A 30 11.56 -0.89 0.68
CA PHE A 30 11.88 -2.27 1.01
C PHE A 30 12.04 -2.49 2.51
N ALA A 31 12.66 -1.54 3.22
CA ALA A 31 12.83 -1.60 4.67
C ALA A 31 11.49 -1.57 5.41
N VAL A 32 10.62 -0.61 5.11
CA VAL A 32 9.29 -0.50 5.73
C VAL A 32 8.44 -1.72 5.41
N SER A 33 8.41 -2.16 4.14
CA SER A 33 7.64 -3.35 3.74
C SER A 33 8.13 -4.60 4.47
N THR A 34 9.46 -4.80 4.57
CA THR A 34 10.05 -5.95 5.26
C THR A 34 9.74 -5.92 6.76
N ALA A 35 9.94 -4.77 7.44
CA ALA A 35 9.70 -4.62 8.87
C ALA A 35 8.24 -4.93 9.24
N LEU A 36 7.30 -4.39 8.46
CA LEU A 36 5.87 -4.58 8.72
C LEU A 36 5.41 -5.99 8.35
N THR A 37 5.95 -6.59 7.29
CA THR A 37 5.67 -8.00 6.95
C THR A 37 6.12 -8.93 8.07
N LEU A 38 7.33 -8.75 8.59
CA LEU A 38 7.86 -9.55 9.70
C LEU A 38 7.10 -9.31 11.01
N SER A 39 6.65 -8.07 11.27
CA SER A 39 5.83 -7.76 12.45
C SER A 39 4.49 -8.50 12.42
N VAL A 40 3.79 -8.48 11.29
CA VAL A 40 2.51 -9.18 11.11
C VAL A 40 2.69 -10.70 11.13
N LEU A 41 3.75 -11.19 10.48
CA LEU A 41 4.10 -12.62 10.48
C LEU A 41 4.47 -13.10 11.88
N GLY A 42 5.21 -12.32 12.66
CA GLY A 42 5.54 -12.60 14.06
C GLY A 42 4.31 -12.71 14.93
N GLY A 43 3.33 -11.80 14.76
CA GLY A 43 2.03 -11.90 15.43
C GLY A 43 1.26 -13.18 15.04
N LEU A 44 1.22 -13.53 13.75
CA LEU A 44 0.59 -14.77 13.28
C LEU A 44 1.25 -16.02 13.87
N LEU A 45 2.58 -16.08 13.90
CA LEU A 45 3.32 -17.18 14.49
C LEU A 45 3.12 -17.24 16.01
N GLY A 46 3.09 -16.10 16.71
CA GLY A 46 2.79 -16.06 18.14
C GLY A 46 1.40 -16.59 18.48
N PHE A 47 0.37 -16.24 17.68
CA PHE A 47 -0.96 -16.83 17.82
C PHE A 47 -0.99 -18.33 17.48
N ALA A 48 -0.22 -18.76 16.47
CA ALA A 48 -0.11 -20.17 16.10
C ALA A 48 0.55 -20.99 17.22
N GLU A 49 1.59 -20.45 17.85
CA GLU A 49 2.29 -21.08 18.98
C GLU A 49 1.35 -21.25 20.18
N ARG A 50 0.60 -20.20 20.54
CA ARG A 50 -0.42 -20.26 21.62
C ARG A 50 -1.57 -21.21 21.30
N ALA A 51 -1.91 -21.39 20.04
CA ALA A 51 -2.93 -22.35 19.61
C ALA A 51 -2.42 -23.80 19.66
N ALA A 52 -1.13 -24.03 19.37
CA ALA A 52 -0.50 -25.34 19.46
C ALA A 52 -0.22 -25.77 20.91
N HIS A 53 0.20 -24.81 21.75
CA HIS A 53 0.55 -25.02 23.15
C HIS A 53 -0.29 -24.10 24.07
N PRO A 54 -1.59 -24.39 24.25
CA PRO A 54 -2.47 -23.52 25.01
C PRO A 54 -2.22 -23.62 26.52
N ALA A 55 -1.97 -22.48 27.17
CA ALA A 55 -1.79 -22.38 28.62
C ALA A 55 -3.13 -22.41 29.37
N ASP A 56 -4.17 -21.76 28.83
CA ASP A 56 -5.46 -21.56 29.50
C ASP A 56 -6.66 -22.04 28.68
N ALA A 57 -7.84 -22.09 29.32
CA ALA A 57 -9.10 -22.50 28.68
C ALA A 57 -9.48 -21.61 27.49
N LEU A 58 -9.26 -20.31 27.60
CA LEU A 58 -9.47 -19.34 26.51
C LEU A 58 -8.67 -19.72 25.25
N GLN A 59 -7.40 -20.09 25.41
CA GLN A 59 -6.53 -20.47 24.28
C GLN A 59 -6.92 -21.81 23.67
N ARG A 60 -7.33 -22.79 24.50
CA ARG A 60 -7.86 -24.07 24.01
C ARG A 60 -9.11 -23.91 23.14
N GLU A 61 -10.01 -23.02 23.54
CA GLU A 61 -11.29 -22.84 22.87
C GLU A 61 -11.21 -21.89 21.67
N LEU A 62 -10.46 -20.79 21.81
CA LEU A 62 -10.42 -19.71 20.80
C LEU A 62 -9.11 -19.66 20.00
N GLY A 63 -8.08 -20.45 20.32
CA GLY A 63 -6.77 -20.38 19.67
C GLY A 63 -6.85 -20.43 18.14
N THR A 64 -7.63 -21.36 17.59
CA THR A 64 -7.88 -21.48 16.15
C THR A 64 -8.53 -20.22 15.55
N LEU A 65 -9.45 -19.59 16.28
CA LEU A 65 -10.10 -18.34 15.86
C LEU A 65 -9.08 -17.19 15.76
N TYR A 66 -8.20 -17.03 16.77
CA TYR A 66 -7.14 -16.01 16.72
C TYR A 66 -6.19 -16.21 15.54
N VAL A 67 -5.82 -17.46 15.24
CA VAL A 67 -4.99 -17.78 14.07
C VAL A 67 -5.69 -17.41 12.76
N GLN A 68 -7.00 -17.68 12.65
CA GLN A 68 -7.79 -17.27 11.47
C GLN A 68 -7.89 -15.74 11.32
N LEU A 69 -8.07 -15.03 12.43
CA LEU A 69 -8.07 -13.56 12.46
C LEU A 69 -6.70 -13.00 12.04
N ALA A 70 -5.61 -13.58 12.54
CA ALA A 70 -4.24 -13.18 12.18
C ALA A 70 -3.94 -13.45 10.69
N TRP A 71 -4.35 -14.60 10.15
CA TRP A 71 -4.27 -14.88 8.71
C TRP A 71 -5.04 -13.84 7.88
N THR A 72 -6.22 -13.45 8.35
CA THR A 72 -7.03 -12.44 7.66
C THR A 72 -6.35 -11.08 7.66
N ALA A 73 -5.80 -10.66 8.79
CA ALA A 73 -5.01 -9.44 8.89
C ALA A 73 -3.82 -9.46 7.92
N LEU A 74 -3.09 -10.59 7.86
CA LEU A 74 -1.98 -10.78 6.93
C LEU A 74 -2.45 -10.65 5.47
N ILE A 75 -3.51 -11.36 5.07
CA ILE A 75 -4.08 -11.34 3.70
C ILE A 75 -4.50 -9.93 3.30
N LEU A 76 -5.18 -9.20 4.19
CA LEU A 76 -5.57 -7.82 3.94
C LEU A 76 -4.35 -6.93 3.67
N LEU A 77 -3.27 -7.12 4.42
CA LEU A 77 -2.04 -6.35 4.30
C LEU A 77 -1.14 -6.78 3.12
N VAL A 78 -1.36 -7.93 2.48
CA VAL A 78 -0.56 -8.37 1.32
C VAL A 78 -0.57 -7.32 0.20
N VAL A 79 -1.73 -6.78 -0.14
CA VAL A 79 -1.84 -5.82 -1.26
C VAL A 79 -1.04 -4.52 -1.02
N PRO A 80 -1.20 -3.80 0.12
CA PRO A 80 -0.39 -2.61 0.37
C PRO A 80 1.12 -2.93 0.45
N LEU A 81 1.50 -4.09 1.00
CA LEU A 81 2.90 -4.54 1.03
C LEU A 81 3.47 -4.77 -0.37
N VAL A 82 2.74 -5.49 -1.23
CA VAL A 82 3.14 -5.78 -2.61
C VAL A 82 3.14 -4.51 -3.47
N THR A 83 2.17 -3.62 -3.29
CA THR A 83 2.14 -2.34 -4.04
C THR A 83 3.31 -1.44 -3.68
N LEU A 84 3.68 -1.35 -2.39
CA LEU A 84 4.85 -0.61 -1.93
C LEU A 84 6.15 -1.22 -2.48
N ALA A 85 6.32 -2.53 -2.39
CA ALA A 85 7.50 -3.24 -2.93
C ALA A 85 7.61 -3.09 -4.46
N GLY A 86 6.48 -3.19 -5.17
CA GLY A 86 6.44 -2.98 -6.62
C GLY A 86 6.74 -1.54 -7.03
N ALA A 87 6.35 -0.54 -6.22
CA ALA A 87 6.73 0.85 -6.46
C ALA A 87 8.25 1.05 -6.32
N ALA A 88 8.85 0.47 -5.27
CA ALA A 88 10.29 0.51 -5.03
C ALA A 88 11.10 -0.04 -6.21
N ALA A 89 10.67 -1.16 -6.78
CA ALA A 89 11.36 -1.81 -7.90
C ALA A 89 11.30 -1.00 -9.21
N ARG A 90 10.18 -0.30 -9.48
CA ARG A 90 10.02 0.49 -10.71
C ARG A 90 10.86 1.78 -10.71
N MET A 91 11.01 2.42 -9.56
CA MET A 91 11.73 3.68 -9.42
C MET A 91 13.19 3.58 -9.85
N GLY A 92 13.80 2.42 -9.62
CA GLY A 92 15.17 2.15 -10.04
C GLY A 92 15.33 2.09 -11.57
N VAL A 93 14.35 1.55 -12.30
CA VAL A 93 14.51 1.25 -13.73
C VAL A 93 14.33 2.50 -14.61
N ALA A 94 13.23 3.25 -14.45
CA ALA A 94 12.83 4.32 -15.38
C ALA A 94 13.79 5.52 -15.44
N ARG A 95 14.66 5.70 -14.44
CA ARG A 95 15.61 6.82 -14.35
C ARG A 95 17.04 6.43 -14.70
N ARG A 96 17.31 5.13 -14.73
CA ARG A 96 18.60 4.59 -15.16
C ARG A 96 18.68 4.55 -16.69
N ASP A 97 17.57 4.74 -17.41
CA ASP A 97 17.50 4.69 -18.87
C ASP A 97 18.55 5.58 -19.56
N ALA A 98 18.81 6.80 -19.08
CA ALA A 98 19.85 7.67 -19.65
C ALA A 98 21.26 7.08 -19.47
N ARG A 99 21.59 6.57 -18.28
CA ARG A 99 22.89 5.91 -18.00
C ARG A 99 23.03 4.60 -18.76
N LEU A 100 21.96 3.81 -18.85
CA LEU A 100 21.94 2.55 -19.59
C LEU A 100 22.07 2.82 -21.09
N ALA A 101 21.49 3.92 -21.60
CA ALA A 101 21.70 4.38 -22.97
C ALA A 101 23.17 4.78 -23.21
N THR A 102 23.79 5.55 -22.31
CA THR A 102 25.23 5.87 -22.39
C THR A 102 26.09 4.60 -22.38
N LEU A 103 25.80 3.64 -21.50
CA LEU A 103 26.54 2.37 -21.46
C LEU A 103 26.38 1.56 -22.76
N ARG A 104 25.18 1.56 -23.35
CA ARG A 104 24.94 0.94 -24.67
C ARG A 104 25.69 1.65 -25.79
N LEU A 105 25.75 2.99 -25.77
CA LEU A 105 26.55 3.79 -26.71
C LEU A 105 28.06 3.53 -26.57
N LEU A 106 28.52 3.21 -25.35
CA LEU A 106 29.89 2.79 -25.06
C LEU A 106 30.15 1.30 -25.40
N GLY A 107 29.18 0.59 -25.98
CA GLY A 107 29.34 -0.80 -26.44
C GLY A 107 28.92 -1.88 -25.44
N ALA A 108 28.30 -1.54 -24.31
CA ALA A 108 27.77 -2.55 -23.38
C ALA A 108 26.62 -3.32 -24.02
N THR A 109 26.65 -4.65 -23.90
CA THR A 109 25.60 -5.52 -24.45
C THR A 109 24.29 -5.37 -23.67
N PRO A 110 23.12 -5.61 -24.29
CA PRO A 110 21.83 -5.54 -23.60
C PRO A 110 21.75 -6.46 -22.37
N ARG A 111 22.41 -7.62 -22.41
CA ARG A 111 22.46 -8.57 -21.28
C ARG A 111 23.25 -8.00 -20.10
N GLU A 112 24.38 -7.35 -20.34
CA GLU A 112 25.18 -6.70 -19.29
C GLU A 112 24.42 -5.54 -18.64
N VAL A 113 23.71 -4.74 -19.45
CA VAL A 113 22.90 -3.61 -18.99
C VAL A 113 21.73 -4.08 -18.11
N VAL A 114 21.06 -5.16 -18.51
CA VAL A 114 20.01 -5.80 -17.70
C VAL A 114 20.60 -6.38 -16.41
N ALA A 115 21.70 -7.14 -16.50
CA ALA A 115 22.34 -7.74 -15.33
C ALA A 115 22.78 -6.69 -14.30
N LEU A 116 23.38 -5.58 -14.76
CA LEU A 116 23.77 -4.46 -13.91
C LEU A 116 22.56 -3.83 -13.20
N SER A 117 21.47 -3.60 -13.94
CA SER A 117 20.24 -3.03 -13.38
C SER A 117 19.59 -3.96 -12.35
N LEU A 118 19.58 -5.27 -12.63
CA LEU A 118 19.10 -6.28 -11.70
C LEU A 118 19.96 -6.33 -10.44
N LEU A 119 21.29 -6.35 -10.57
CA LEU A 119 22.21 -6.35 -9.43
C LEU A 119 22.00 -5.11 -8.55
N GLU A 120 21.89 -3.91 -9.15
CA GLU A 120 21.62 -2.69 -8.39
C GLU A 120 20.30 -2.77 -7.61
N THR A 121 19.27 -3.32 -8.24
CA THR A 121 17.95 -3.48 -7.62
C THR A 121 17.97 -4.56 -6.53
N CYS A 122 18.75 -5.64 -6.71
CA CYS A 122 18.98 -6.66 -5.68
C CYS A 122 19.69 -6.08 -4.47
N VAL A 123 20.76 -5.29 -4.67
CA VAL A 123 21.50 -4.65 -3.59
C VAL A 123 20.61 -3.69 -2.81
N GLN A 124 19.78 -2.89 -3.50
CA GLN A 124 18.80 -2.01 -2.85
C GLN A 124 17.77 -2.81 -2.04
N GLY A 125 17.26 -3.91 -2.61
CA GLY A 125 16.36 -4.83 -1.92
C GLY A 125 16.99 -5.48 -0.70
N LEU A 126 18.25 -5.92 -0.79
CA LEU A 126 18.98 -6.56 0.30
C LEU A 126 19.25 -5.56 1.43
N VAL A 127 19.79 -4.38 1.11
CA VAL A 127 20.02 -3.32 2.10
C VAL A 127 18.71 -2.92 2.77
N GLY A 128 17.64 -2.76 1.99
CA GLY A 128 16.30 -2.51 2.51
C GLY A 128 15.83 -3.63 3.44
N ALA A 129 15.96 -4.89 3.03
CA ALA A 129 15.56 -6.04 3.85
C ALA A 129 16.33 -6.12 5.17
N VAL A 130 17.66 -5.88 5.16
CA VAL A 130 18.48 -5.84 6.37
C VAL A 130 18.01 -4.73 7.31
N ILE A 131 17.82 -3.50 6.80
CA ILE A 131 17.30 -2.39 7.60
C ILE A 131 15.89 -2.72 8.13
N GLY A 132 15.06 -3.39 7.33
CA GLY A 132 13.72 -3.81 7.73
C GLY A 132 13.72 -4.87 8.84
N VAL A 133 14.65 -5.85 8.78
CA VAL A 133 14.85 -6.84 9.85
C VAL A 133 15.28 -6.14 11.14
N LEU A 134 16.25 -5.21 11.07
CA LEU A 134 16.68 -4.42 12.22
C LEU A 134 15.53 -3.58 12.79
N GLY A 135 14.71 -2.97 11.92
CA GLY A 135 13.52 -2.24 12.32
C GLY A 135 12.47 -3.12 12.99
N TYR A 136 12.23 -4.33 12.47
CA TYR A 136 11.33 -5.31 13.09
C TYR A 136 11.82 -5.71 14.48
N VAL A 137 13.12 -6.04 14.63
CA VAL A 137 13.71 -6.35 15.94
C VAL A 137 13.56 -5.19 16.92
N ALA A 138 13.76 -3.94 16.46
CA ALA A 138 13.57 -2.75 17.28
C ALA A 138 12.09 -2.51 17.68
N LEU A 139 11.13 -2.97 16.87
CA LEU A 139 9.70 -2.86 17.15
C LEU A 139 9.15 -3.99 18.03
N LEU A 140 9.84 -5.14 18.15
CA LEU A 140 9.43 -6.25 19.02
C LEU A 140 9.03 -5.84 20.45
N PRO A 141 9.81 -5.03 21.19
CA PRO A 141 9.42 -4.62 22.54
C PRO A 141 8.14 -3.78 22.54
N LEU A 142 7.88 -2.99 21.48
CA LEU A 142 6.65 -2.22 21.36
C LEU A 142 5.46 -3.14 21.09
N TRP A 143 5.63 -4.15 20.23
CA TRP A 143 4.59 -5.14 19.93
C TRP A 143 4.26 -6.03 21.13
N ALA A 144 5.25 -6.36 21.95
CA ALA A 144 5.07 -7.12 23.18
C ALA A 144 4.17 -6.42 24.21
N LEU A 145 4.07 -5.08 24.17
CA LEU A 145 3.21 -4.31 25.08
C LEU A 145 1.71 -4.37 24.72
N VAL A 146 1.37 -4.86 23.54
CA VAL A 146 -0.03 -4.91 23.10
C VAL A 146 -0.74 -6.08 23.80
N PRO A 147 -1.80 -5.82 24.58
CA PRO A 147 -2.52 -6.87 25.28
C PRO A 147 -3.33 -7.71 24.29
N PHE A 148 -3.23 -9.02 24.42
CA PHE A 148 -4.01 -10.03 23.71
C PHE A 148 -4.24 -11.25 24.59
N GLN A 149 -5.45 -11.82 24.53
CA GLN A 149 -5.89 -13.01 25.24
C GLN A 149 -5.79 -12.86 26.77
N GLY A 150 -6.05 -11.65 27.29
CA GLY A 150 -5.98 -11.36 28.72
C GLY A 150 -4.55 -11.18 29.28
N GLY A 151 -3.52 -11.24 28.42
CA GLY A 151 -2.11 -11.02 28.80
C GLY A 151 -1.34 -10.26 27.72
N THR A 152 -0.02 -10.20 27.84
CA THR A 152 0.86 -9.61 26.82
C THR A 152 1.64 -10.70 26.09
N PHE A 153 2.20 -10.38 24.92
CA PHE A 153 3.13 -11.27 24.24
C PHE A 153 4.54 -11.13 24.82
N SER A 154 5.26 -12.25 24.89
CA SER A 154 6.71 -12.22 25.10
C SER A 154 7.43 -11.93 23.77
N VAL A 155 8.63 -11.34 23.86
CA VAL A 155 9.47 -11.11 22.66
C VAL A 155 9.82 -12.42 21.95
N GLY A 156 9.93 -13.52 22.70
CA GLY A 156 10.17 -14.85 22.14
C GLY A 156 9.02 -15.38 21.29
N GLU A 157 7.78 -15.16 21.73
CA GLU A 157 6.57 -15.55 20.97
C GLU A 157 6.43 -14.78 19.66
N LEU A 158 6.86 -13.52 19.62
CA LEU A 158 6.77 -12.68 18.43
C LEU A 158 7.95 -12.85 17.47
N TRP A 159 8.99 -13.59 17.86
CA TRP A 159 10.19 -13.80 17.07
C TRP A 159 9.95 -14.84 15.96
N VAL A 160 10.09 -14.42 14.70
CA VAL A 160 9.87 -15.31 13.54
C VAL A 160 10.93 -16.42 13.37
N GLY A 161 12.03 -16.37 14.14
CA GLY A 161 13.14 -17.31 14.03
C GLY A 161 14.16 -16.95 12.94
N PRO A 162 15.40 -17.46 13.06
CA PRO A 162 16.50 -17.12 12.15
C PRO A 162 16.28 -17.63 10.73
N LEU A 163 15.58 -18.76 10.56
CA LEU A 163 15.30 -19.35 9.25
C LEU A 163 14.39 -18.46 8.40
N VAL A 164 13.34 -17.90 9.00
CA VAL A 164 12.42 -16.98 8.31
C VAL A 164 13.14 -15.67 7.97
N VAL A 165 13.98 -15.16 8.87
CA VAL A 165 14.82 -13.98 8.59
C VAL A 165 15.72 -14.23 7.39
N LEU A 166 16.43 -15.37 7.36
CA LEU A 166 17.29 -15.74 6.23
C LEU A 166 16.49 -15.88 4.93
N ALA A 167 15.32 -16.53 5.00
CA ALA A 167 14.43 -16.67 3.85
C ALA A 167 13.99 -15.30 3.30
N VAL A 168 13.64 -14.35 4.17
CA VAL A 168 13.25 -12.98 3.77
C VAL A 168 14.43 -12.20 3.18
N LEU A 169 15.63 -12.33 3.75
CA LEU A 169 16.85 -11.71 3.22
C LEU A 169 17.21 -12.21 1.81
N VAL A 170 16.80 -13.41 1.44
CA VAL A 170 16.94 -13.96 0.08
C VAL A 170 15.73 -13.60 -0.80
N ALA A 171 14.52 -13.74 -0.28
CA ALA A 171 13.28 -13.55 -1.03
C ALA A 171 13.10 -12.10 -1.49
N VAL A 172 13.40 -11.10 -0.65
CA VAL A 172 13.22 -9.69 -1.00
C VAL A 172 14.10 -9.28 -2.19
N PRO A 173 15.43 -9.54 -2.23
CA PRO A 173 16.25 -9.31 -3.40
C PRO A 173 15.78 -10.06 -4.66
N VAL A 174 15.36 -11.31 -4.53
CA VAL A 174 14.83 -12.10 -5.66
C VAL A 174 13.56 -11.47 -6.22
N LEU A 175 12.61 -11.08 -5.37
CA LEU A 175 11.38 -10.39 -5.78
C LEU A 175 11.69 -9.04 -6.42
N ALA A 176 12.68 -8.31 -5.90
CA ALA A 176 13.15 -7.05 -6.47
C ALA A 176 13.76 -7.25 -7.87
N ALA A 177 14.56 -8.30 -8.06
CA ALA A 177 15.12 -8.69 -9.35
C ALA A 177 14.02 -9.07 -10.36
N VAL A 178 13.09 -9.93 -9.97
CA VAL A 178 11.96 -10.35 -10.82
C VAL A 178 11.13 -9.14 -11.22
N SER A 179 10.83 -8.25 -10.28
CA SER A 179 10.10 -7.01 -10.54
C SER A 179 10.85 -6.08 -11.51
N GLY A 180 12.17 -5.95 -11.34
CA GLY A 180 13.05 -5.20 -12.24
C GLY A 180 13.06 -5.80 -13.65
N LEU A 181 13.15 -7.12 -13.76
CA LEU A 181 13.13 -7.84 -15.04
C LEU A 181 11.80 -7.64 -15.78
N VAL A 182 10.67 -7.76 -15.08
CA VAL A 182 9.34 -7.52 -15.65
C VAL A 182 9.19 -6.08 -16.13
N SER A 183 9.70 -5.10 -15.37
CA SER A 183 9.74 -3.69 -15.79
C SER A 183 10.59 -3.48 -17.04
N LEU A 184 11.79 -4.07 -17.10
CA LEU A 184 12.70 -3.96 -18.24
C LEU A 184 12.14 -4.63 -19.50
N ARG A 185 11.48 -5.80 -19.37
CA ARG A 185 10.87 -6.50 -20.52
C ARG A 185 9.84 -5.65 -21.26
N ARG A 186 9.08 -4.80 -20.56
CA ARG A 186 8.11 -3.89 -21.21
C ARG A 186 8.76 -2.82 -22.08
N VAL A 187 9.99 -2.41 -21.75
CA VAL A 187 10.75 -1.39 -22.50
C VAL A 187 11.42 -2.00 -23.74
N VAL A 188 11.88 -3.25 -23.66
CA VAL A 188 12.55 -3.94 -24.77
C VAL A 188 11.58 -4.35 -25.89
N VAL A 189 10.32 -4.65 -25.56
CA VAL A 189 9.34 -5.18 -26.54
C VAL A 189 8.67 -4.09 -27.40
N SER A 190 8.72 -2.80 -27.01
CA SER A 190 8.16 -1.73 -27.86
C SER A 190 8.85 -0.37 -27.62
N PRO A 191 9.98 -0.09 -28.31
CA PRO A 191 10.59 1.25 -28.28
C PRO A 191 9.66 2.35 -28.83
N LEU A 192 8.67 1.99 -29.67
CA LEU A 192 7.70 2.92 -30.27
C LEU A 192 6.45 3.20 -29.40
N GLY A 193 6.14 2.31 -28.44
CA GLY A 193 5.03 2.49 -27.49
C GLY A 193 5.32 3.51 -26.38
N VAL A 194 6.58 3.92 -26.25
CA VAL A 194 7.01 5.04 -25.37
C VAL A 194 6.94 6.37 -26.12
N ALA A 195 7.24 6.37 -27.43
CA ALA A 195 7.11 7.56 -28.30
C ALA A 195 5.64 7.91 -28.58
N ARG A 196 4.77 6.90 -28.79
CA ARG A 196 3.32 7.10 -28.76
C ARG A 196 2.83 6.86 -27.34
N ARG A 197 2.51 7.92 -26.60
CA ARG A 197 1.78 7.90 -25.32
C ARG A 197 0.37 7.30 -25.51
N THR A 198 0.30 6.02 -25.86
CA THR A 198 -0.95 5.30 -26.12
C THR A 198 -1.70 5.19 -24.80
N THR A 199 -2.93 5.66 -24.80
CA THR A 199 -3.83 5.55 -23.64
C THR A 199 -4.04 4.08 -23.34
N PRO A 200 -3.75 3.61 -22.11
CA PRO A 200 -3.88 2.19 -21.78
C PRO A 200 -5.35 1.74 -21.94
N PRO A 201 -5.62 0.47 -22.31
CA PRO A 201 -6.97 0.01 -22.63
C PRO A 201 -7.92 0.27 -21.45
N GLY A 202 -9.11 0.76 -21.81
CA GLY A 202 -10.17 1.12 -20.88
C GLY A 202 -10.55 -0.05 -19.96
N LEU A 203 -10.74 0.26 -18.68
CA LEU A 203 -11.18 -0.71 -17.69
C LEU A 203 -12.65 -1.09 -17.94
N LYS A 204 -12.96 -2.38 -18.05
CA LYS A 204 -14.28 -2.89 -18.48
C LYS A 204 -15.28 -2.98 -17.31
N VAL A 205 -16.57 -2.77 -17.62
CA VAL A 205 -17.73 -2.82 -16.70
C VAL A 205 -17.85 -4.17 -15.97
N VAL A 206 -17.33 -5.25 -16.55
CA VAL A 206 -17.26 -6.60 -15.95
C VAL A 206 -16.72 -6.58 -14.51
N ARG A 207 -15.82 -5.65 -14.19
CA ARG A 207 -15.26 -5.50 -12.83
C ARG A 207 -16.30 -5.10 -11.79
N VAL A 208 -17.27 -4.28 -12.16
CA VAL A 208 -18.40 -3.86 -11.31
C VAL A 208 -19.37 -5.02 -11.12
N VAL A 209 -19.57 -5.83 -12.17
CA VAL A 209 -20.38 -7.04 -12.09
C VAL A 209 -19.74 -8.04 -11.10
N VAL A 210 -18.41 -8.21 -11.13
CA VAL A 210 -17.71 -9.05 -10.15
C VAL A 210 -17.90 -8.56 -8.70
N LEU A 211 -17.83 -7.24 -8.47
CA LEU A 211 -18.12 -6.67 -7.15
C LEU A 211 -19.58 -6.89 -6.74
N ALA A 212 -20.53 -6.69 -7.65
CA ALA A 212 -21.95 -6.91 -7.37
C ALA A 212 -22.25 -8.39 -7.07
N VAL A 213 -21.66 -9.32 -7.82
CA VAL A 213 -21.77 -10.76 -7.59
C VAL A 213 -21.16 -11.14 -6.25
N ALA A 214 -20.02 -10.55 -5.85
CA ALA A 214 -19.49 -10.74 -4.52
C ALA A 214 -20.49 -10.23 -3.47
N LEU A 215 -20.96 -8.98 -3.54
CA LEU A 215 -21.90 -8.44 -2.54
C LEU A 215 -23.20 -9.26 -2.42
N VAL A 216 -23.77 -9.70 -3.54
CA VAL A 216 -24.97 -10.55 -3.56
C VAL A 216 -24.67 -11.94 -3.03
N GLY A 217 -23.53 -12.52 -3.42
CA GLY A 217 -23.04 -13.79 -2.87
C GLY A 217 -22.86 -13.74 -1.36
N PHE A 218 -22.43 -12.60 -0.80
CA PHE A 218 -22.34 -12.41 0.65
C PHE A 218 -23.70 -12.50 1.29
N ALA A 219 -24.63 -11.68 0.80
CA ALA A 219 -25.97 -11.57 1.36
C ALA A 219 -26.68 -12.93 1.35
N ILE A 220 -26.54 -13.69 0.25
CA ILE A 220 -27.10 -15.05 0.13
C ILE A 220 -26.38 -16.02 1.07
N ALA A 221 -25.05 -16.02 1.14
CA ALA A 221 -24.29 -16.88 2.04
C ALA A 221 -24.62 -16.60 3.51
N THR A 222 -24.74 -15.34 3.91
CA THR A 222 -25.17 -14.94 5.27
C THR A 222 -26.62 -15.30 5.56
N ALA A 223 -27.50 -15.26 4.57
CA ALA A 223 -28.89 -15.66 4.73
C ALA A 223 -29.05 -17.19 4.83
N ALA A 224 -28.19 -17.96 4.17
CA ALA A 224 -28.18 -19.42 4.20
C ALA A 224 -27.44 -20.00 5.43
N ALA A 225 -26.48 -19.27 5.98
CA ALA A 225 -25.69 -19.67 7.15
C ALA A 225 -26.49 -19.51 8.46
N GLY A 226 -27.50 -20.35 8.66
CA GLY A 226 -28.17 -20.49 9.95
C GLY A 226 -27.28 -21.20 10.99
N ARG A 227 -27.11 -20.58 12.17
CA ARG A 227 -26.78 -21.18 13.49
C ARG A 227 -25.45 -21.91 13.71
N LEU A 228 -24.44 -21.80 12.85
CA LEU A 228 -23.06 -22.24 13.17
C LEU A 228 -22.13 -21.04 13.31
N ALA A 229 -21.91 -20.58 14.55
CA ALA A 229 -21.11 -19.40 14.88
C ALA A 229 -19.66 -19.46 14.33
N ALA A 230 -19.05 -20.67 14.27
CA ALA A 230 -17.72 -20.87 13.71
C ALA A 230 -17.67 -20.77 12.17
N ALA A 231 -18.74 -21.18 11.47
CA ALA A 231 -18.84 -21.04 10.02
C ALA A 231 -19.08 -19.58 9.60
N LEU A 232 -19.80 -18.81 10.42
CA LEU A 232 -20.07 -17.38 10.21
C LEU A 232 -18.79 -16.53 10.20
N VAL A 233 -17.83 -16.79 11.09
CA VAL A 233 -16.58 -16.01 11.13
C VAL A 233 -15.69 -16.32 9.92
N ALA A 234 -15.51 -17.59 9.56
CA ALA A 234 -14.73 -17.96 8.36
C ALA A 234 -15.35 -17.39 7.07
N VAL A 235 -16.69 -17.41 6.96
CA VAL A 235 -17.42 -16.80 5.84
C VAL A 235 -17.26 -15.28 5.84
N LEU A 236 -17.38 -14.62 7.00
CA LEU A 236 -17.20 -13.17 7.14
C LEU A 236 -15.79 -12.73 6.73
N LEU A 237 -14.75 -13.44 7.17
CA LEU A 237 -13.36 -13.14 6.86
C LEU A 237 -13.03 -13.40 5.38
N GLY A 238 -13.51 -14.52 4.81
CA GLY A 238 -13.41 -14.80 3.38
C GLY A 238 -14.10 -13.72 2.53
N PHE A 239 -15.21 -13.19 3.02
CA PHE A 239 -15.91 -12.10 2.35
C PHE A 239 -15.23 -10.74 2.50
N LEU A 240 -14.60 -10.46 3.63
CA LEU A 240 -13.78 -9.27 3.84
C LEU A 240 -12.62 -9.24 2.83
N ALA A 241 -11.97 -10.38 2.61
CA ALA A 241 -10.94 -10.55 1.59
C ALA A 241 -11.51 -10.43 0.16
N ALA A 242 -12.66 -11.04 -0.13
CA ALA A 242 -13.30 -10.95 -1.44
C ALA A 242 -13.77 -9.52 -1.78
N GLY A 243 -14.39 -8.83 -0.82
CA GLY A 243 -14.80 -7.43 -0.93
C GLY A 243 -13.61 -6.52 -1.22
N PHE A 244 -12.50 -6.74 -0.52
CA PHE A 244 -11.25 -6.01 -0.79
C PHE A 244 -10.67 -6.33 -2.18
N GLY A 245 -10.67 -7.60 -2.59
CA GLY A 245 -10.24 -8.01 -3.94
C GLY A 245 -11.07 -7.33 -5.03
N ALA A 246 -12.39 -7.27 -4.85
CA ALA A 246 -13.31 -6.60 -5.74
C ALA A 246 -13.09 -5.08 -5.77
N MET A 247 -12.76 -4.45 -4.63
CA MET A 247 -12.38 -3.02 -4.60
C MET A 247 -11.10 -2.74 -5.37
N ASN A 248 -10.07 -3.59 -5.27
CA ASN A 248 -8.87 -3.41 -6.07
C ASN A 248 -9.13 -3.55 -7.57
N LEU A 249 -10.12 -4.37 -7.93
CA LEU A 249 -10.54 -4.52 -9.30
C LEU A 249 -11.28 -3.27 -9.79
N VAL A 250 -12.23 -2.75 -9.01
CA VAL A 250 -13.14 -1.64 -9.37
C VAL A 250 -12.51 -0.25 -9.17
N GLY A 251 -11.62 -0.11 -8.20
CA GLY A 251 -11.03 1.16 -7.75
C GLY A 251 -10.43 2.04 -8.85
N PRO A 252 -9.53 1.51 -9.72
CA PRO A 252 -9.02 2.27 -10.84
C PRO A 252 -10.11 2.76 -11.81
N TRP A 253 -11.17 1.98 -12.01
CA TRP A 253 -12.26 2.37 -12.91
C TRP A 253 -13.10 3.50 -12.31
N VAL A 254 -13.41 3.41 -11.01
CA VAL A 254 -14.10 4.46 -10.25
C VAL A 254 -13.29 5.76 -10.30
N LEU A 255 -11.99 5.71 -10.02
CA LEU A 255 -11.12 6.89 -10.12
C LEU A 255 -11.11 7.51 -11.52
N GLY A 256 -11.13 6.69 -12.58
CA GLY A 256 -11.20 7.19 -13.96
C GLY A 256 -12.53 7.88 -14.29
N ILE A 257 -13.66 7.35 -13.80
CA ILE A 257 -14.97 8.03 -13.92
C ILE A 257 -14.93 9.36 -13.17
N MET A 258 -14.46 9.35 -11.92
CA MET A 258 -14.38 10.55 -11.11
C MET A 258 -13.47 11.61 -11.72
N GLY A 259 -12.35 11.22 -12.32
CA GLY A 259 -11.46 12.11 -13.05
C GLY A 259 -12.20 12.79 -14.20
N ARG A 260 -12.92 12.02 -15.03
CA ARG A 260 -13.70 12.55 -16.16
C ARG A 260 -14.83 13.47 -15.71
N VAL A 261 -15.59 13.09 -14.67
CA VAL A 261 -16.67 13.93 -14.13
C VAL A 261 -16.11 15.24 -13.55
N GLN A 262 -15.02 15.17 -12.79
CA GLN A 262 -14.37 16.38 -12.24
C GLN A 262 -13.77 17.25 -13.34
N ALA A 263 -13.21 16.67 -14.41
CA ALA A 263 -12.67 17.43 -15.53
C ALA A 263 -13.78 18.20 -16.26
N ARG A 264 -14.98 17.60 -16.40
CA ARG A 264 -16.16 18.28 -16.97
C ARG A 264 -16.70 19.41 -16.08
N ARG A 265 -16.54 19.31 -14.76
CA ARG A 265 -17.02 20.30 -13.78
C ARG A 265 -15.95 21.28 -13.31
N ALA A 266 -14.73 21.20 -13.84
CA ALA A 266 -13.62 22.02 -13.38
C ALA A 266 -13.80 23.47 -13.83
N ARG A 267 -13.83 24.40 -12.86
CA ARG A 267 -13.94 25.85 -13.08
C ARG A 267 -12.64 26.62 -12.79
N THR A 268 -11.59 25.92 -12.35
CA THR A 268 -10.29 26.53 -12.06
C THR A 268 -9.15 25.73 -12.70
N PRO A 269 -8.01 26.35 -13.06
CA PRO A 269 -6.88 25.66 -13.68
C PRO A 269 -6.37 24.49 -12.84
N VAL A 270 -6.28 24.69 -11.53
CA VAL A 270 -5.84 23.65 -10.57
C VAL A 270 -6.76 22.42 -10.62
N ARG A 271 -8.08 22.63 -10.60
CA ARG A 271 -9.06 21.53 -10.64
C ARG A 271 -9.03 20.83 -12.00
N LEU A 272 -8.87 21.57 -13.09
CA LEU A 272 -8.85 21.02 -14.44
C LEU A 272 -7.60 20.14 -14.64
N LEU A 273 -6.42 20.65 -14.31
CA LEU A 273 -5.15 19.94 -14.44
C LEU A 273 -5.15 18.66 -13.59
N ALA A 274 -5.51 18.76 -12.30
CA ALA A 274 -5.56 17.60 -11.42
C ALA A 274 -6.57 16.55 -11.90
N ALA A 275 -7.75 16.97 -12.37
CA ALA A 275 -8.78 16.05 -12.86
C ALA A 275 -8.42 15.36 -14.18
N ARG A 276 -7.78 16.10 -15.12
CA ARG A 276 -7.27 15.54 -16.38
C ARG A 276 -6.18 14.51 -16.11
N ARG A 277 -5.19 14.84 -15.29
CA ARG A 277 -4.12 13.90 -14.91
C ARG A 277 -4.65 12.62 -14.25
N LEU A 278 -5.69 12.75 -13.40
CA LEU A 278 -6.37 11.60 -12.80
C LEU A 278 -7.13 10.76 -13.84
N ALA A 279 -7.77 11.41 -14.82
CA ALA A 279 -8.50 10.73 -15.89
C ALA A 279 -7.56 10.02 -16.87
N ASP A 280 -6.36 10.56 -17.09
CA ASP A 280 -5.37 10.05 -18.02
C ASP A 280 -4.63 8.82 -17.45
N ASP A 281 -4.32 8.79 -16.14
CA ASP A 281 -3.72 7.62 -15.47
C ASP A 281 -4.41 7.22 -14.15
N PRO A 282 -5.64 6.67 -14.22
CA PRO A 282 -6.38 6.28 -13.02
C PRO A 282 -5.80 5.02 -12.36
N ARG A 283 -5.09 4.16 -13.11
CA ARG A 283 -4.38 2.99 -12.55
C ARG A 283 -3.15 3.41 -11.75
N GLY A 284 -2.43 4.44 -12.20
CA GLY A 284 -1.36 5.08 -11.42
C GLY A 284 -1.89 5.72 -10.16
N ALA A 285 -2.98 6.48 -10.27
CA ALA A 285 -3.63 7.07 -9.10
C ALA A 285 -4.08 6.01 -8.08
N TRP A 286 -4.75 4.93 -8.52
CA TRP A 286 -5.16 3.85 -7.61
C TRP A 286 -3.99 3.17 -6.91
N ARG A 287 -2.82 3.04 -7.55
CA ARG A 287 -1.64 2.48 -6.87
C ARG A 287 -1.17 3.35 -5.70
N VAL A 288 -1.46 4.65 -5.73
CA VAL A 288 -1.12 5.61 -4.66
C VAL A 288 -2.11 5.53 -3.51
N VAL A 289 -3.41 5.51 -3.82
CA VAL A 289 -4.50 5.60 -2.82
C VAL A 289 -5.20 4.27 -2.52
N GLY A 290 -4.84 3.19 -3.21
CA GLY A 290 -5.48 1.88 -3.05
C GLY A 290 -5.23 1.25 -1.68
N GLY A 291 -4.03 1.42 -1.12
CA GLY A 291 -3.74 1.04 0.28
C GLY A 291 -4.56 1.85 1.28
N LEU A 292 -4.93 3.09 0.94
CA LEU A 292 -5.83 3.90 1.75
C LEU A 292 -7.29 3.44 1.62
N GLY A 293 -7.67 2.89 0.47
CA GLY A 293 -8.95 2.21 0.29
C GLY A 293 -9.08 0.99 1.19
N LEU A 294 -8.01 0.18 1.32
CA LEU A 294 -7.96 -0.90 2.30
C LEU A 294 -8.15 -0.36 3.72
N ALA A 295 -7.37 0.64 4.11
CA ALA A 295 -7.46 1.22 5.44
C ALA A 295 -8.87 1.76 5.73
N GLY A 296 -9.50 2.43 4.74
CA GLY A 296 -10.89 2.85 4.86
C GLY A 296 -11.86 1.68 5.00
N PHE A 297 -11.67 0.60 4.23
CA PHE A 297 -12.50 -0.59 4.34
C PHE A 297 -12.38 -1.26 5.72
N VAL A 298 -11.16 -1.42 6.25
CA VAL A 298 -10.90 -1.95 7.60
C VAL A 298 -11.49 -1.03 8.67
N ALA A 299 -11.34 0.28 8.53
CA ALA A 299 -11.95 1.25 9.45
C ALA A 299 -13.47 1.16 9.44
N GLY A 300 -14.08 1.06 8.25
CA GLY A 300 -15.52 0.89 8.09
C GLY A 300 -16.04 -0.41 8.70
N ALA A 301 -15.26 -1.50 8.61
CA ALA A 301 -15.58 -2.74 9.30
C ALA A 301 -15.47 -2.62 10.82
N LEU A 302 -14.44 -1.93 11.32
CA LEU A 302 -14.22 -1.68 12.74
C LEU A 302 -15.32 -0.83 13.39
N ALA A 303 -15.90 0.10 12.64
CA ALA A 303 -17.00 0.95 13.08
C ALA A 303 -18.24 0.17 13.57
N VAL A 304 -18.37 -1.08 13.11
CA VAL A 304 -19.51 -1.95 13.33
C VAL A 304 -19.27 -2.92 14.50
N VAL A 305 -18.03 -3.02 15.00
CA VAL A 305 -17.65 -3.93 16.11
C VAL A 305 -18.35 -3.62 17.44
N PRO A 306 -18.53 -2.35 17.88
CA PRO A 306 -19.21 -2.02 19.15
C PRO A 306 -20.68 -2.49 19.26
N LEU A 307 -21.27 -2.94 18.15
CA LEU A 307 -22.63 -3.48 18.10
C LEU A 307 -22.72 -4.92 18.60
N PHE A 308 -21.61 -5.65 18.60
CA PHE A 308 -21.57 -7.00 19.16
C PHE A 308 -21.75 -7.00 20.67
N THR A 309 -21.45 -5.88 21.34
CA THR A 309 -21.35 -5.79 22.80
C THR A 309 -22.55 -5.10 23.45
N SER A 310 -23.34 -4.34 22.68
CA SER A 310 -24.46 -3.56 23.18
C SER A 310 -25.73 -4.42 23.24
N GLY A 311 -25.79 -5.35 24.20
CA GLY A 311 -27.06 -6.03 24.56
C GLY A 311 -27.01 -7.51 24.93
N GLN A 312 -25.83 -8.14 24.97
CA GLN A 312 -25.69 -9.51 25.49
C GLN A 312 -25.00 -9.49 26.86
N GLN A 313 -25.43 -10.35 27.79
CA GLN A 313 -24.60 -10.75 28.92
C GLN A 313 -23.44 -11.55 28.33
N VAL A 314 -22.35 -10.86 28.02
CA VAL A 314 -21.15 -11.47 27.45
C VAL A 314 -20.37 -12.09 28.60
N ASP A 315 -20.12 -13.40 28.53
CA ASP A 315 -19.22 -14.07 29.48
C ASP A 315 -17.82 -13.42 29.45
N ARG A 316 -17.04 -13.56 30.53
CA ARG A 316 -15.67 -13.01 30.65
C ARG A 316 -14.79 -13.26 29.42
N GLN A 317 -14.93 -14.44 28.79
CA GLN A 317 -14.19 -14.80 27.57
C GLN A 317 -14.60 -13.96 26.35
N GLY A 318 -15.89 -13.65 26.22
CA GLY A 318 -16.38 -12.83 25.12
C GLY A 318 -16.01 -11.35 25.25
N GLU A 319 -15.89 -10.83 26.49
CA GLU A 319 -15.36 -9.50 26.75
C GLU A 319 -13.91 -9.38 26.26
N ILE A 320 -13.05 -10.33 26.65
CA ILE A 320 -11.64 -10.39 26.22
C ILE A 320 -11.54 -10.51 24.70
N LEU A 321 -12.32 -11.40 24.08
CA LEU A 321 -12.33 -11.57 22.63
C LEU A 321 -12.71 -10.28 21.91
N ASN A 322 -13.68 -9.52 22.43
CA ASN A 322 -14.10 -8.27 21.83
C ASN A 322 -13.03 -7.19 21.95
N ASP A 323 -12.42 -7.03 23.13
CA ASP A 323 -11.33 -6.07 23.34
C ASP A 323 -10.12 -6.39 22.44
N ASP A 324 -9.79 -7.67 22.29
CA ASP A 324 -8.76 -8.14 21.38
C ASP A 324 -9.11 -7.91 19.91
N LEU A 325 -10.38 -8.08 19.53
CA LEU A 325 -10.85 -7.84 18.16
C LEU A 325 -10.69 -6.36 17.79
N VAL A 326 -11.08 -5.45 18.69
CA VAL A 326 -10.90 -4.01 18.51
C VAL A 326 -9.41 -3.66 18.43
N THR A 327 -8.59 -4.23 19.33
CA THR A 327 -7.14 -4.00 19.37
C THR A 327 -6.45 -4.49 18.10
N GLY A 328 -6.76 -5.70 17.64
CA GLY A 328 -6.23 -6.27 16.40
C GLY A 328 -6.68 -5.52 15.15
N ALA A 329 -7.93 -5.08 15.09
CA ALA A 329 -8.43 -4.26 14.00
C ALA A 329 -7.77 -2.87 13.97
N MET A 330 -7.58 -2.23 15.13
CA MET A 330 -6.84 -0.96 15.25
C MET A 330 -5.39 -1.11 14.82
N LEU A 331 -4.72 -2.17 15.27
CA LEU A 331 -3.34 -2.46 14.90
C LEU A 331 -3.21 -2.64 13.37
N THR A 332 -4.10 -3.44 12.78
CA THR A 332 -4.16 -3.66 11.33
C THR A 332 -4.39 -2.35 10.58
N LEU A 333 -5.29 -1.50 11.10
CA LEU A 333 -5.63 -0.21 10.52
C LEU A 333 -4.46 0.78 10.55
N VAL A 334 -3.75 0.86 11.69
CA VAL A 334 -2.54 1.68 11.84
C VAL A 334 -1.47 1.24 10.85
N ILE A 335 -1.20 -0.07 10.76
CA ILE A 335 -0.23 -0.63 9.81
C ILE A 335 -0.65 -0.32 8.36
N ALA A 336 -1.94 -0.47 8.03
CA ALA A 336 -2.46 -0.15 6.70
C ALA A 336 -2.29 1.34 6.35
N PHE A 337 -2.57 2.25 7.28
CA PHE A 337 -2.36 3.69 7.06
C PHE A 337 -0.88 4.07 6.97
N LEU A 338 -0.01 3.45 7.76
CA LEU A 338 1.45 3.65 7.65
C LEU A 338 1.95 3.22 6.26
N LEU A 339 1.56 2.04 5.79
CA LEU A 339 1.89 1.56 4.45
C LEU A 339 1.34 2.49 3.37
N ALA A 340 0.09 2.95 3.51
CA ALA A 340 -0.52 3.89 2.58
C ALA A 340 0.23 5.24 2.57
N ALA A 341 0.63 5.75 3.73
CA ALA A 341 1.37 7.00 3.86
C ALA A 341 2.75 6.92 3.20
N VAL A 342 3.52 5.87 3.50
CA VAL A 342 4.85 5.65 2.91
C VAL A 342 4.74 5.45 1.41
N SER A 343 3.80 4.62 0.95
CA SER A 343 3.55 4.41 -0.49
C SER A 343 3.18 5.71 -1.20
N ALA A 344 2.26 6.50 -0.63
CA ALA A 344 1.86 7.79 -1.18
C ALA A 344 3.00 8.80 -1.23
N GLY A 345 3.79 8.91 -0.15
CA GLY A 345 4.96 9.80 -0.08
C GLY A 345 6.02 9.44 -1.13
N ILE A 346 6.37 8.16 -1.24
CA ILE A 346 7.34 7.66 -2.23
C ILE A 346 6.85 7.89 -3.65
N GLN A 347 5.58 7.60 -3.91
CA GLN A 347 4.99 7.80 -5.22
C GLN A 347 4.91 9.28 -5.59
N GLN A 348 4.62 10.18 -4.64
CA GLN A 348 4.68 11.63 -4.86
C GLN A 348 6.09 12.12 -5.14
N ALA A 349 7.09 11.63 -4.40
CA ALA A 349 8.48 11.95 -4.69
C ALA A 349 8.90 11.45 -6.08
N SER A 350 8.49 10.24 -6.47
CA SER A 350 8.76 9.70 -7.82
C SER A 350 8.11 10.54 -8.91
N THR A 351 6.83 10.90 -8.78
CA THR A 351 6.12 11.69 -9.80
C THR A 351 6.70 13.10 -9.96
N VAL A 352 7.13 13.72 -8.85
CA VAL A 352 7.82 15.02 -8.88
C VAL A 352 9.06 14.94 -9.75
N LEU A 353 9.87 13.92 -9.51
CA LEU A 353 11.08 13.75 -10.25
C LEU A 353 10.80 13.32 -11.71
N ASP A 354 9.81 12.48 -11.97
CA ASP A 354 9.53 11.92 -13.32
C ASP A 354 9.02 13.01 -14.25
N ARG A 355 8.29 13.98 -13.69
CA ARG A 355 7.80 15.17 -14.42
C ARG A 355 8.72 16.37 -14.30
N ARG A 356 9.98 16.23 -13.84
CA ARG A 356 10.89 17.36 -13.60
C ARG A 356 10.99 18.29 -14.80
N ARG A 357 11.12 17.73 -16.01
CA ARG A 357 11.25 18.49 -17.26
C ARG A 357 9.95 19.20 -17.61
N GLU A 358 8.82 18.54 -17.41
CA GLU A 358 7.50 19.15 -17.61
C GLU A 358 7.27 20.30 -16.62
N TYR A 359 7.67 20.14 -15.36
CA TYR A 359 7.58 21.21 -14.35
C TYR A 359 8.53 22.37 -14.60
N ALA A 360 9.78 22.10 -14.99
CA ALA A 360 10.75 23.12 -15.35
C ALA A 360 10.28 23.93 -16.57
N LEU A 361 9.84 23.25 -17.65
CA LEU A 361 9.33 23.92 -18.85
C LEU A 361 8.05 24.71 -18.58
N ALA A 362 7.13 24.18 -17.77
CA ALA A 362 5.93 24.90 -17.39
C ALA A 362 6.26 26.14 -16.55
N HIS A 363 7.21 26.04 -15.63
CA HIS A 363 7.68 27.18 -14.84
C HIS A 363 8.36 28.24 -15.72
N LEU A 364 9.21 27.83 -16.66
CA LEU A 364 9.83 28.71 -17.66
C LEU A 364 8.79 29.38 -18.58
N ALA A 365 7.68 28.68 -18.87
CA ALA A 365 6.54 29.24 -19.59
C ALA A 365 5.67 30.20 -18.74
N GLY A 366 6.09 30.52 -17.52
CA GLY A 366 5.42 31.48 -16.62
C GLY A 366 4.41 30.86 -15.64
N MET A 367 4.36 29.53 -15.51
CA MET A 367 3.47 28.89 -14.53
C MET A 367 3.98 29.14 -13.10
N PRO A 368 3.15 29.73 -12.21
CA PRO A 368 3.56 30.00 -10.84
C PRO A 368 3.75 28.69 -10.06
N VAL A 369 4.76 28.67 -9.19
CA VAL A 369 5.15 27.50 -8.38
C VAL A 369 4.01 27.10 -7.44
N GLU A 370 3.24 28.07 -6.96
CA GLU A 370 2.09 27.89 -6.08
C GLU A 370 0.98 27.10 -6.79
N LEU A 371 0.80 27.33 -8.10
CA LEU A 371 -0.19 26.61 -8.89
C LEU A 371 0.25 25.16 -9.14
N LEU A 372 1.54 24.92 -9.38
CA LEU A 372 2.12 23.58 -9.45
C LEU A 372 1.97 22.81 -8.13
N ASP A 373 2.25 23.46 -7.00
CA ASP A 373 2.11 22.90 -5.65
C ASP A 373 0.63 22.60 -5.33
N ALA A 374 -0.27 23.51 -5.70
CA ALA A 374 -1.72 23.32 -5.53
C ALA A 374 -2.27 22.16 -6.38
N VAL A 375 -1.79 22.00 -7.62
CA VAL A 375 -2.13 20.86 -8.48
C VAL A 375 -1.63 19.56 -7.84
N ARG A 376 -0.37 19.50 -7.38
CA ARG A 376 0.20 18.32 -6.70
C ARG A 376 -0.64 17.91 -5.49
N ARG A 377 -0.96 18.86 -4.61
CA ARG A 377 -1.80 18.61 -3.43
C ARG A 377 -3.17 18.06 -3.83
N ARG A 378 -3.83 18.67 -4.83
CA ARG A 378 -5.17 18.26 -5.24
C ARG A 378 -5.21 16.89 -5.92
N GLU A 379 -4.15 16.51 -6.62
CA GLU A 379 -3.98 15.15 -7.19
C GLU A 379 -4.00 14.07 -6.11
N VAL A 380 -3.56 14.38 -4.88
CA VAL A 380 -3.57 13.44 -3.75
C VAL A 380 -4.87 13.55 -2.96
N THR A 381 -5.17 14.74 -2.41
CA THR A 381 -6.25 14.91 -1.44
C THR A 381 -7.61 14.54 -2.02
N GLY A 382 -7.84 14.85 -3.30
CA GLY A 382 -9.12 14.58 -3.97
C GLY A 382 -9.44 13.09 -4.02
N PRO A 383 -8.62 12.25 -4.68
CA PRO A 383 -8.79 10.81 -4.69
C PRO A 383 -8.74 10.19 -3.29
N MET A 384 -7.82 10.64 -2.43
CA MET A 384 -7.62 10.08 -1.09
C MET A 384 -8.90 10.10 -0.24
N VAL A 385 -9.52 11.27 -0.05
CA VAL A 385 -10.74 11.40 0.78
C VAL A 385 -11.89 10.56 0.22
N ARG A 386 -12.07 10.57 -1.12
CA ARG A 386 -13.18 9.85 -1.74
C ARG A 386 -12.98 8.35 -1.74
N VAL A 387 -11.73 7.87 -1.86
CA VAL A 387 -11.41 6.45 -1.75
C VAL A 387 -11.52 5.99 -0.31
N ALA A 388 -11.00 6.72 0.68
CA ALA A 388 -11.13 6.36 2.10
C ALA A 388 -12.61 6.29 2.51
N GLY A 389 -13.37 7.36 2.25
CA GLY A 389 -14.78 7.44 2.61
C GLY A 389 -15.64 6.44 1.83
N GLY A 390 -15.44 6.35 0.51
CA GLY A 390 -16.16 5.38 -0.33
C GLY A 390 -15.87 3.94 0.08
N SER A 391 -14.63 3.65 0.49
CA SER A 391 -14.25 2.30 0.90
C SER A 391 -14.84 1.90 2.25
N SER A 392 -14.87 2.84 3.18
CA SER A 392 -15.52 2.67 4.48
C SER A 392 -17.02 2.45 4.31
N LEU A 393 -17.66 3.23 3.42
CA LEU A 393 -19.09 3.09 3.12
C LEU A 393 -19.40 1.71 2.53
N VAL A 394 -18.56 1.21 1.61
CA VAL A 394 -18.70 -0.14 1.07
C VAL A 394 -18.58 -1.19 2.17
N ALA A 395 -17.65 -1.05 3.12
CA ALA A 395 -17.53 -1.96 4.26
C ALA A 395 -18.80 -1.97 5.12
N VAL A 396 -19.31 -0.79 5.49
CA VAL A 396 -20.54 -0.64 6.28
C VAL A 396 -21.74 -1.23 5.56
N VAL A 397 -21.91 -0.95 4.26
CA VAL A 397 -23.00 -1.51 3.45
C VAL A 397 -22.86 -3.03 3.34
N MET A 398 -21.65 -3.54 3.11
CA MET A 398 -21.41 -4.97 3.01
C MET A 398 -21.76 -5.68 4.32
N LEU A 399 -21.43 -5.08 5.47
CA LEU A 399 -21.73 -5.64 6.78
C LEU A 399 -23.19 -5.45 7.20
N SER A 400 -23.92 -4.49 6.63
CA SER A 400 -25.30 -4.16 7.03
C SER A 400 -26.29 -5.34 7.12
N PRO A 401 -26.25 -6.41 6.30
CA PRO A 401 -27.14 -7.56 6.47
C PRO A 401 -26.93 -8.31 7.77
N LEU A 402 -25.69 -8.30 8.30
CA LEU A 402 -25.35 -8.95 9.56
C LEU A 402 -25.84 -8.14 10.78
N PHE A 403 -25.88 -6.80 10.67
CA PHE A 403 -26.12 -5.90 11.80
C PHE A 403 -27.45 -5.13 11.73
N LYS A 404 -28.20 -5.23 10.63
CA LYS A 404 -29.46 -4.51 10.39
C LYS A 404 -29.30 -3.01 10.70
N THR A 405 -30.28 -2.38 11.34
CA THR A 405 -30.24 -0.95 11.71
C THR A 405 -29.37 -0.64 12.93
N ALA A 406 -28.90 -1.67 13.67
CA ALA A 406 -28.08 -1.46 14.86
C ALA A 406 -26.75 -0.77 14.50
N ALA A 407 -26.24 -0.97 13.28
CA ALA A 407 -24.98 -0.36 12.83
C ALA A 407 -24.95 1.16 12.75
N PHE A 408 -26.11 1.81 12.78
CA PHE A 408 -26.21 3.26 12.83
C PHE A 408 -26.66 3.78 14.21
N ALA A 409 -26.87 2.88 15.18
CA ALA A 409 -27.42 3.24 16.49
C ALA A 409 -26.35 3.69 17.49
N ASP A 410 -25.10 3.20 17.38
CA ASP A 410 -24.02 3.58 18.30
C ASP A 410 -23.16 4.72 17.74
N TRP A 411 -23.24 5.89 18.38
CA TRP A 411 -22.43 7.07 18.08
C TRP A 411 -20.93 6.80 18.23
N ARG A 412 -20.51 5.91 19.13
CA ARG A 412 -19.10 5.62 19.41
C ARG A 412 -18.39 5.03 18.20
N GLY A 413 -19.03 4.09 17.50
CA GLY A 413 -18.50 3.48 16.28
C GLY A 413 -18.30 4.49 15.15
N ILE A 414 -19.22 5.45 15.01
CA ILE A 414 -19.11 6.54 14.02
C ILE A 414 -17.96 7.48 14.37
N VAL A 415 -17.83 7.89 15.64
CA VAL A 415 -16.71 8.75 16.08
C VAL A 415 -15.37 8.06 15.85
N LEU A 416 -15.28 6.77 16.18
CA LEU A 416 -14.07 5.97 15.96
C LEU A 416 -13.70 5.92 14.47
N LEU A 417 -14.67 5.62 13.61
CA LEU A 417 -14.50 5.59 12.16
C LEU A 417 -13.99 6.92 11.63
N VAL A 418 -14.67 8.02 11.98
CA VAL A 418 -14.29 9.36 11.52
C VAL A 418 -12.92 9.74 12.05
N GLY A 419 -12.62 9.47 13.32
CA GLY A 419 -11.32 9.72 13.94
C GLY A 419 -10.19 8.99 13.23
N CYS A 420 -10.35 7.69 12.98
CA CYS A 420 -9.36 6.88 12.26
C CYS A 420 -9.17 7.33 10.82
N LEU A 421 -10.25 7.64 10.10
CA LEU A 421 -10.18 8.13 8.72
C LEU A 421 -9.48 9.48 8.64
N VAL A 422 -9.80 10.41 9.55
CA VAL A 422 -9.17 11.73 9.60
C VAL A 422 -7.69 11.58 9.95
N GLY A 423 -7.36 10.84 11.01
CA GLY A 423 -5.97 10.60 11.42
C GLY A 423 -5.14 9.95 10.32
N GLY A 424 -5.65 8.90 9.69
CA GLY A 424 -4.99 8.22 8.57
C GLY A 424 -4.83 9.11 7.33
N CYS A 425 -5.86 9.88 6.98
CA CYS A 425 -5.76 10.87 5.89
C CYS A 425 -4.72 11.96 6.19
N LEU A 426 -4.66 12.47 7.42
CA LEU A 426 -3.66 13.45 7.84
C LEU A 426 -2.24 12.88 7.78
N LEU A 427 -2.05 11.63 8.21
CA LEU A 427 -0.76 10.93 8.10
C LEU A 427 -0.30 10.83 6.64
N VAL A 428 -1.21 10.46 5.73
CA VAL A 428 -0.89 10.41 4.30
C VAL A 428 -0.58 11.79 3.74
N LEU A 429 -1.36 12.83 4.11
CA LEU A 429 -1.07 14.19 3.69
C LEU A 429 0.30 14.65 4.17
N ALA A 430 0.63 14.42 5.44
CA ALA A 430 1.95 14.73 6.00
C ALA A 430 3.07 14.01 5.22
N ALA A 431 2.91 12.73 4.93
CA ALA A 431 3.86 11.98 4.12
C ALA A 431 4.01 12.57 2.71
N THR A 432 2.92 12.99 2.07
CA THR A 432 3.00 13.62 0.74
C THR A 432 3.64 15.01 0.75
N GLU A 433 3.52 15.76 1.84
CA GLU A 433 4.15 17.08 2.00
C GLU A 433 5.68 17.00 2.13
N THR A 434 6.23 15.86 2.53
CA THR A 434 7.69 15.63 2.52
C THR A 434 8.31 15.77 1.12
N SER A 435 7.51 15.64 0.05
CA SER A 435 7.93 15.84 -1.34
C SER A 435 8.00 17.31 -1.78
N ARG A 436 7.47 18.25 -0.98
CA ARG A 436 7.50 19.70 -1.27
C ARG A 436 8.92 20.28 -1.43
N PRO A 437 9.88 20.04 -0.51
CA PRO A 437 11.26 20.50 -0.70
C PRO A 437 11.90 19.89 -1.95
N LEU A 438 11.54 18.66 -2.31
CA LEU A 438 12.02 18.02 -3.53
C LEU A 438 11.55 18.78 -4.78
N LEU A 439 10.26 19.16 -4.84
CA LEU A 439 9.73 19.99 -5.93
C LEU A 439 10.47 21.33 -6.03
N ARG A 440 10.71 22.00 -4.91
CA ARG A 440 11.46 23.27 -4.89
C ARG A 440 12.89 23.09 -5.39
N SER A 441 13.58 22.02 -4.99
CA SER A 441 14.93 21.72 -5.47
C SER A 441 14.97 21.45 -6.97
N VAL A 442 13.98 20.74 -7.51
CA VAL A 442 13.87 20.45 -8.94
C VAL A 442 13.62 21.72 -9.76
N LEU A 443 12.81 22.64 -9.24
CA LEU A 443 12.55 23.92 -9.90
C LEU A 443 13.72 24.91 -9.80
N ALA A 444 14.55 24.78 -8.76
CA ALA A 444 15.74 25.61 -8.54
C ALA A 444 16.95 25.17 -9.38
N GLU A 445 16.93 23.99 -10.01
CA GLU A 445 17.96 23.55 -10.95
C GLU A 445 17.53 23.88 -12.39
N PRO A 446 18.02 24.99 -12.97
CA PRO A 446 17.72 25.37 -14.36
C PRO A 446 18.57 24.52 -15.31
N LEU A 447 18.25 23.24 -15.47
CA LEU A 447 18.91 22.39 -16.46
C LEU A 447 17.88 21.79 -17.41
N VAL A 448 17.45 22.63 -18.36
CA VAL A 448 17.15 22.13 -19.70
C VAL A 448 18.51 21.77 -20.33
N ARG A 449 19.11 20.64 -19.92
CA ARG A 449 20.08 19.98 -20.82
C ARG A 449 19.25 19.44 -21.97
N ALA A 450 19.51 19.97 -23.17
CA ALA A 450 19.11 19.30 -24.38
C ALA A 450 19.70 17.89 -24.33
N ASP A 451 18.83 16.87 -24.43
CA ASP A 451 19.27 15.50 -24.66
C ASP A 451 19.94 15.40 -26.04
#